data_AF-A0A6J6MR22-F1
#
_entry.id   AF-A0A6J6MR22-F1
#
_cell.length_a   1.000
_cell.length_b   1.000
_cell.length_c   1.000
_cell.angle_alpha   90.00
_cell.angle_beta   90.00
_cell.angle_gamma   90.00
#
_symmetry.space_group_name_H-M   'P 1'
#
loop_
_entity.id
_entity.type
_entity.pdbx_description
1 polymer ?
#
loop_
_entity_poly.entity_id
_entity_poly.type
_entity_poly.pdbx_seq_one_letter_code
_entity_poly.pdbx_strand_id
1 'polypeptide(L)'
;MVAIIWYIPRISHPLWALGFGSLTGGICGNLADRLFRAPGVMQGEVIDWIRLPNWPLFNVADSFIVASVALMIFLSWREVPIRTVVVEDE
;
A
#
# COMPACT_ATOMS: atom_id res chain seq x y z
N MET A 1 7.51 -6.53 -4.42
CA MET A 1 6.28 -7.30 -4.17
C MET A 1 6.58 -8.58 -3.40
N VAL A 2 7.36 -9.53 -3.94
CA VAL A 2 7.69 -10.80 -3.26
C VAL A 2 8.23 -10.61 -1.85
N ALA A 3 9.21 -9.71 -1.65
CA ALA A 3 9.74 -9.40 -0.32
C ALA A 3 8.67 -8.85 0.64
N ILE A 4 7.80 -7.92 0.20
CA ILE A 4 6.74 -7.35 1.04
C ILE A 4 5.74 -8.43 1.45
N ILE A 5 5.27 -9.24 0.50
CA ILE A 5 4.34 -10.35 0.75
C ILE A 5 4.95 -11.37 1.72
N TRP A 6 6.27 -11.62 1.64
CA TRP A 6 6.98 -12.51 2.55
C TRP A 6 7.15 -11.95 3.97
N TYR A 7 7.17 -10.62 4.13
CA TYR A 7 7.33 -9.96 5.42
C TYR A 7 6.00 -9.60 6.11
N ILE A 8 4.89 -9.48 5.37
CA ILE A 8 3.55 -9.22 5.91
C ILE A 8 3.17 -10.14 7.09
N PRO A 9 3.41 -11.48 7.05
CA PRO A 9 3.05 -12.38 8.15
C PRO A 9 3.80 -12.11 9.46
N ARG A 10 4.88 -11.31 9.44
CA ARG A 10 5.66 -10.97 10.64
C ARG A 10 5.14 -9.73 11.36
N ILE A 11 4.18 -9.03 10.76
CA ILE A 11 3.51 -7.85 11.32
C ILE A 11 2.31 -8.32 12.12
N SER A 12 2.24 -7.94 13.39
CA SER A 12 1.12 -8.32 14.28
C SER A 12 0.33 -7.12 14.79
N HIS A 13 0.86 -5.90 14.65
CA HIS A 13 0.09 -4.71 14.96
C HIS A 13 -0.92 -4.37 13.84
N PRO A 14 -2.22 -4.23 14.15
CA PRO A 14 -3.29 -4.13 13.14
C PRO A 14 -3.14 -2.90 12.25
N LEU A 15 -2.73 -1.75 12.79
CA LEU A 15 -2.54 -0.53 11.99
C LEU A 15 -1.34 -0.65 11.02
N TRP A 16 -0.30 -1.38 11.42
CA TRP A 16 0.82 -1.66 10.54
C TRP A 16 0.41 -2.64 9.44
N ALA A 17 -0.34 -3.70 9.79
CA ALA A 17 -0.89 -4.64 8.81
C ALA A 17 -1.79 -3.93 7.79
N LEU A 18 -2.63 -2.98 8.24
CA LEU A 18 -3.45 -2.14 7.37
C LEU A 18 -2.59 -1.30 6.41
N GLY A 19 -1.55 -0.63 6.92
CA GLY A 19 -0.63 0.17 6.10
C GLY A 19 0.08 -0.66 5.03
N PHE A 20 0.71 -1.78 5.42
CA PHE A 20 1.42 -2.63 4.46
C PHE A 20 0.49 -3.36 3.48
N GLY A 21 -0.69 -3.79 3.93
CA GLY A 21 -1.71 -4.40 3.08
C GLY A 21 -2.24 -3.43 2.05
N SER A 22 -2.59 -2.21 2.47
CA SER A 22 -3.10 -1.16 1.60
C SER A 22 -2.05 -0.69 0.59
N LEU A 23 -0.79 -0.54 1.01
CA LEU A 23 0.33 -0.21 0.12
C LEU A 23 0.52 -1.28 -0.95
N THR A 24 0.51 -2.55 -0.54
CA THR A 24 0.68 -3.67 -1.46
C THR A 24 -0.49 -3.74 -2.42
N GLY A 25 -1.73 -3.54 -1.95
CA GLY A 25 -2.93 -3.49 -2.78
C GLY A 25 -2.86 -2.42 -3.86
N GLY A 26 -2.45 -1.19 -3.50
CA GLY A 26 -2.29 -0.10 -4.47
C GLY A 26 -1.22 -0.41 -5.53
N ILE A 27 -0.05 -0.90 -5.11
CA ILE A 27 1.02 -1.28 -6.06
C ILE A 27 0.56 -2.43 -6.97
N CYS A 28 -0.10 -3.45 -6.42
CA CYS A 28 -0.65 -4.57 -7.20
C CYS A 28 -1.70 -4.09 -8.20
N GLY A 29 -2.55 -3.13 -7.84
CA GLY A 29 -3.56 -2.54 -8.74
C GLY A 29 -2.92 -1.87 -9.96
N ASN A 30 -1.95 -0.97 -9.73
CA ASN A 30 -1.22 -0.32 -10.82
C ASN A 30 -0.40 -1.32 -11.66
N LEU A 31 0.13 -2.37 -11.04
CA LEU A 31 0.84 -3.43 -11.76
C LEU A 31 -0.12 -4.28 -12.60
N ALA A 32 -1.29 -4.63 -12.08
CA ALA A 32 -2.31 -5.38 -12.81
C ALA A 32 -2.80 -4.62 -14.04
N ASP A 33 -2.98 -3.30 -13.92
CA ASP A 33 -3.31 -2.43 -15.06
C ASP A 33 -2.26 -2.57 -16.17
N ARG A 34 -0.97 -2.51 -15.83
CA ARG A 34 0.13 -2.66 -16.80
C ARG A 34 0.20 -4.06 -17.41
N LEU A 35 -0.13 -5.09 -16.62
CA LEU A 35 -0.03 -6.49 -17.03
C LEU A 35 -1.14 -6.93 -17.97
N PHE A 36 -2.38 -6.53 -17.68
CA PHE A 36 -3.56 -7.18 -18.27
C PHE A 36 -4.37 -6.27 -19.19
N ARG A 37 -4.09 -4.96 -19.26
CA ARG A 37 -4.82 -4.05 -20.17
C ARG A 37 -4.23 -4.03 -21.57
N ALA A 38 -5.10 -3.79 -22.55
CA ALA A 38 -4.76 -3.58 -23.95
C ALA A 38 -3.73 -2.44 -24.11
N PRO A 39 -2.86 -2.46 -25.15
CA PRO A 39 -2.92 -3.25 -26.39
C PRO A 39 -2.29 -4.66 -26.31
N GLY A 40 -1.68 -5.04 -25.19
CA GLY A 40 -1.04 -6.35 -25.02
C GLY A 40 -0.54 -6.59 -23.60
N VAL A 41 -0.15 -7.83 -23.28
CA VAL A 41 0.41 -8.17 -21.96
C VAL A 41 1.68 -7.36 -21.70
N MET A 42 1.78 -6.71 -20.52
CA MET A 42 2.87 -5.79 -20.15
C MET A 42 2.96 -4.49 -20.99
N GLN A 43 1.97 -4.23 -21.85
CA GLN A 43 1.89 -2.99 -22.63
C GLN A 43 0.76 -2.08 -22.15
N GLY A 44 0.03 -2.50 -21.11
CA GLY A 44 -1.03 -1.70 -20.53
C GLY A 44 -0.48 -0.44 -19.86
N GLU A 45 -1.27 0.61 -19.91
CA GLU A 45 -1.01 1.85 -19.17
C GLU A 45 -1.86 1.87 -17.90
N VAL A 46 -1.35 2.57 -16.87
CA VAL A 46 -2.12 2.85 -15.67
C VAL A 46 -3.14 3.93 -16.01
N ILE A 47 -4.42 3.70 -15.69
CA ILE A 47 -5.45 4.70 -15.98
C ILE A 47 -5.61 5.63 -14.79
N ASP A 48 -5.23 6.88 -15.00
CA ASP A 48 -5.47 7.97 -14.08
C ASP A 48 -6.71 8.75 -14.48
N TRP A 49 -7.69 8.79 -13.58
CA TRP A 49 -9.02 9.34 -13.87
C TRP A 49 -9.49 10.37 -12.85
N ILE A 50 -8.80 10.50 -11.70
CA ILE A 50 -9.10 11.52 -10.70
C ILE A 50 -8.31 12.78 -11.03
N ARG A 51 -9.02 13.89 -11.24
CA ARG A 51 -8.45 15.19 -11.57
C ARG A 51 -8.82 16.20 -10.49
N LEU A 52 -7.80 16.82 -9.89
CA LEU A 52 -7.98 17.97 -8.99
C LEU A 52 -7.38 19.24 -9.63
N PRO A 53 -7.82 20.45 -9.24
CA PRO A 53 -7.21 21.69 -9.73
C PRO A 53 -5.74 21.80 -9.32
N ASN A 54 -4.85 22.12 -10.26
CA ASN A 54 -3.41 22.29 -10.03
C ASN A 54 -2.70 21.06 -9.44
N TRP A 55 -3.28 19.86 -9.57
CA TRP A 55 -2.68 18.61 -9.11
C TRP A 55 -2.54 17.63 -10.28
N PRO A 56 -1.50 16.78 -10.29
CA PRO A 56 -1.39 15.70 -11.27
C PRO A 56 -2.62 14.78 -11.29
N LEU A 57 -2.89 14.16 -12.43
CA LEU A 57 -3.87 13.07 -12.50
C LEU A 57 -3.38 11.89 -11.64
N PHE A 58 -4.31 11.22 -10.98
CA PHE A 58 -4.03 10.03 -10.18
C PHE A 58 -5.23 9.10 -10.16
N ASN A 59 -5.06 7.94 -9.55
CA ASN A 59 -6.13 6.97 -9.36
C ASN A 59 -6.29 6.55 -7.89
N VAL A 60 -7.23 5.64 -7.65
CA VAL A 60 -7.50 5.11 -6.31
C VAL A 60 -6.32 4.30 -5.77
N ALA A 61 -5.58 3.58 -6.61
CA ALA A 61 -4.38 2.86 -6.19
C ALA A 61 -3.29 3.81 -5.67
N ASP A 62 -3.08 4.96 -6.32
CA ASP A 62 -2.15 5.99 -5.83
C ASP A 62 -2.60 6.57 -4.50
N SER A 63 -3.91 6.75 -4.32
CA SER A 63 -4.48 7.22 -3.05
C SER A 63 -4.21 6.24 -1.92
N PHE A 64 -4.35 4.93 -2.17
CA PHE A 64 -3.99 3.89 -1.20
C PHE A 64 -2.50 3.89 -0.88
N ILE A 65 -1.63 4.05 -1.88
CA ILE A 65 -0.18 4.13 -1.68
C ILE A 65 0.16 5.32 -0.78
N VAL A 66 -0.32 6.52 -1.10
CA VAL A 66 -0.05 7.75 -0.33
C VAL A 66 -0.61 7.63 1.10
N ALA A 67 -1.86 7.19 1.27
CA ALA A 67 -2.48 7.04 2.58
C ALA A 67 -1.73 6.01 3.45
N SER A 68 -1.26 4.92 2.85
CA SER A 68 -0.48 3.89 3.54
C SER A 68 0.86 4.42 4.03
N VAL A 69 1.58 5.15 3.18
CA VAL A 69 2.86 5.77 3.54
C VAL A 69 2.65 6.81 4.64
N ALA A 70 1.62 7.66 4.53
CA ALA A 70 1.27 8.64 5.56
C ALA A 70 0.96 7.97 6.91
N LEU A 71 0.18 6.88 6.90
CA LEU A 71 -0.12 6.09 8.10
C LEU A 71 1.16 5.51 8.72
N MET A 72 2.02 4.87 7.92
CA MET A 72 3.26 4.27 8.44
C MET A 72 4.24 5.31 8.99
N ILE A 73 4.35 6.49 8.35
CA ILE A 73 5.12 7.62 8.88
C ILE A 73 4.55 8.05 10.23
N PHE A 74 3.23 8.20 10.32
CA PHE A 74 2.55 8.57 11.57
C PHE A 74 2.80 7.53 12.68
N LEU A 75 2.64 6.24 12.40
CA LEU A 75 2.91 5.17 13.36
C LEU A 75 4.38 5.14 13.80
N SER A 76 5.31 5.36 12.87
CA SER A 76 6.74 5.46 13.17
C SER A 76 7.04 6.64 14.07
N TRP A 77 6.47 7.81 13.79
CA TRP A 77 6.62 9.01 14.62
C TRP A 77 6.00 8.84 16.00
N ARG A 78 4.95 8.01 16.11
CA ARG A 78 4.34 7.62 17.38
C ARG A 78 5.07 6.48 18.10
N GLU A 79 6.17 5.97 17.53
CA GLU A 79 6.95 4.85 18.05
C GLU A 79 6.10 3.59 18.30
N VAL A 80 5.05 3.40 17.49
CA VAL A 80 4.16 2.22 17.61
C VAL A 80 4.90 0.99 17.10
N PRO A 81 5.04 -0.07 17.92
CA PRO A 81 5.78 -1.25 17.51
C PRO A 81 5.04 -2.00 16.38
N ILE A 82 5.81 -2.55 15.43
CA ILE A 82 5.29 -3.35 14.32
C ILE A 82 4.69 -4.68 14.81
N ARG A 83 5.20 -5.16 15.95
CA ARG A 83 4.74 -6.38 16.62
C ARG A 83 4.02 -6.01 17.91
N THR A 84 2.83 -6.57 18.11
CA THR A 84 2.19 -6.51 19.42
C THR A 84 3.04 -7.34 20.38
N VAL A 85 3.52 -6.72 21.45
CA VAL A 85 4.11 -7.46 22.57
C VAL A 85 2.92 -8.04 23.31
N VAL A 86 2.77 -9.37 23.28
CA VAL A 86 1.84 -10.05 24.18
C VAL A 86 2.49 -9.90 25.55
N VAL A 87 1.91 -9.06 26.41
CA VAL A 87 2.24 -9.07 27.82
C VAL A 87 1.63 -10.37 28.35
N GLU A 88 2.48 -11.34 28.68
CA GLU A 88 2.04 -12.46 29.50
C GLU A 88 1.72 -11.87 30.88
N ASP A 89 0.43 -11.76 31.18
CA ASP A 89 -0.04 -11.41 32.51
C ASP A 89 0.39 -12.55 33.47
N GLU A 90 1.27 -12.25 34.43
CA GLU A 90 1.64 -13.13 35.55
C GLU A 90 0.51 -13.31 36.57
#